data_AF-A0A940VLJ3-F1
#
_entry.id   AF-A0A940VLJ3-F1
#
_cell.length_a   1.000
_cell.length_b   1.000
_cell.length_c   1.000
_cell.angle_alpha   90.00
_cell.angle_beta   90.00
_cell.angle_gamma   90.00
#
_symmetry.space_group_name_H-M   'P 1'
#
loop_
_entity.id
_entity.type
_entity.pdbx_description
1 polymer ?
#
loop_
_entity_poly.entity_id
_entity_poly.type
_entity_poly.pdbx_seq_one_letter_code
_entity_poly.pdbx_strand_id
1 'polypeptide(L)' 'MSEYAHPEVLVTTHWVQANLGKSGVCLVEVDVDTQAYDAGHIPGAV' A
#
# COMPACT_ATOMS: atom_id res chain seq x y z
N MET A 1 18.74 -1.63 4.78
CA MET A 1 18.04 -0.63 3.95
C MET A 1 18.68 -0.72 2.58
N SER A 2 17.90 -1.07 1.55
CA SER A 2 18.31 -2.01 0.47
C SER A 2 19.34 -1.48 -0.54
N GLU A 3 19.99 -2.43 -1.21
CA GLU A 3 20.86 -2.23 -2.39
C GLU A 3 20.07 -1.99 -3.70
N TYR A 4 18.82 -1.51 -3.62
CA TYR A 4 18.03 -1.22 -4.83
C TYR A 4 18.49 0.09 -5.47
N ALA A 5 18.41 0.17 -6.80
CA ALA A 5 18.78 1.38 -7.55
C ALA A 5 17.93 2.62 -7.16
N HIS A 6 16.67 2.39 -6.79
CA HIS A 6 15.72 3.41 -6.33
C HIS A 6 15.02 2.94 -5.05
N PRO A 7 15.63 3.08 -3.87
CA PRO A 7 15.04 2.61 -2.62
C PRO A 7 13.75 3.37 -2.24
N GLU A 8 13.52 4.58 -2.77
CA GLU A 8 12.38 5.44 -2.48
C GLU A 8 11.04 4.96 -3.02
N VAL A 9 11.03 4.02 -3.98
CA VAL A 9 9.81 3.50 -4.61
C VAL A 9 9.19 2.33 -3.85
N LEU A 10 9.90 1.81 -2.85
CA LEU A 10 9.43 0.73 -1.98
C LEU A 10 9.29 1.22 -0.55
N VAL A 11 8.22 0.79 0.09
CA VAL A 11 7.95 1.09 1.49
C VAL A 11 7.75 -0.21 2.27
N THR A 12 7.99 -0.15 3.57
CA THR A 12 7.71 -1.28 4.46
C THR A 12 6.24 -1.29 4.87
N THR A 13 5.75 -2.45 5.31
CA THR A 13 4.39 -2.57 5.88
C THR A 13 4.20 -1.66 7.10
N HIS A 14 5.24 -1.47 7.93
CA HIS A 14 5.21 -0.56 9.06
C HIS A 14 5.06 0.91 8.62
N TRP A 15 5.74 1.31 7.54
CA TRP A 15 5.57 2.65 6.98
C TRP A 15 4.12 2.87 6.51
N VAL A 16 3.52 1.88 5.84
CA VAL A 16 2.11 1.95 5.39
C VAL A 16 1.20 2.16 6.60
N GLN A 17 1.34 1.32 7.63
CA GLN A 17 0.55 1.44 8.86
C GLN A 17 0.67 2.83 9.52
N ALA A 18 1.89 3.39 9.56
CA ALA A 18 2.15 4.70 10.15
C ALA A 18 1.63 5.90 9.30
N ASN A 19 1.31 5.68 8.02
CA ASN A 19 0.86 6.72 7.10
C ASN A 19 -0.61 6.53 6.63
N LEU A 20 -1.39 5.64 7.26
CA LEU A 20 -2.81 5.46 6.95
C LEU A 20 -3.59 6.78 7.10
N GLY A 21 -4.39 7.13 6.10
CA GLY A 21 -5.20 8.34 6.08
C GLY A 21 -4.43 9.66 5.93
N LYS A 22 -3.11 9.62 5.72
CA LYS A 22 -2.30 10.83 5.52
C LYS A 22 -2.68 11.52 4.21
N SER A 23 -2.99 12.82 4.27
CA SER A 23 -3.24 13.63 3.08
C SER A 23 -2.07 13.53 2.10
N GLY A 24 -2.37 13.22 0.84
CA GLY A 24 -1.37 13.02 -0.22
C GLY A 24 -0.82 11.60 -0.33
N VAL A 25 -1.33 10.63 0.45
CA VAL A 25 -1.04 9.20 0.30
C VAL A 25 -2.32 8.46 -0.05
N CYS A 26 -2.28 7.67 -1.14
CA CYS A 26 -3.36 6.79 -1.57
C CYS A 26 -2.84 5.36 -1.61
N LEU A 27 -3.63 4.41 -1.09
CA LEU A 27 -3.37 2.98 -1.25
C LEU A 27 -4.26 2.46 -2.37
N VAL A 28 -3.68 1.66 -3.27
CA VAL A 28 -4.42 1.07 -4.39
C VAL A 28 -4.20 -0.43 -4.33
N GLU A 29 -5.29 -1.19 -4.23
CA GLU A 29 -5.23 -2.64 -4.31
C GLU A 29 -5.42 -3.06 -5.77
N VAL A 30 -4.53 -3.92 -6.27
CA VAL A 30 -4.57 -4.37 -7.66
C VAL A 30 -4.42 -5.88 -7.67
N ASP A 31 -5.51 -6.56 -8.01
CA ASP A 31 -5.56 -8.01 -8.19
C ASP A 31 -6.31 -8.35 -9.49
N VAL A 32 -6.04 -9.54 -10.02
CA VAL A 32 -6.80 -10.13 -11.13
C VAL A 32 -8.17 -10.62 -10.66
N ASP A 33 -8.28 -11.07 -9.40
CA ASP A 33 -9.55 -11.41 -8.76
C ASP A 33 -10.10 -10.21 -7.99
N THR A 34 -11.03 -9.50 -8.61
CA THR A 34 -11.66 -8.32 -8.01
C THR A 34 -12.45 -8.63 -6.74
N GLN A 35 -12.86 -9.89 -6.50
CA GLN A 35 -13.59 -10.26 -5.29
C GLN A 35 -12.69 -10.30 -4.05
N ALA A 36 -11.37 -10.36 -4.22
CA ALA A 36 -10.41 -10.34 -3.11
C ALA A 36 -10.51 -9.05 -2.30
N TYR A 37 -10.70 -7.90 -2.97
CA TYR A 37 -10.89 -6.61 -2.32
C TYR A 37 -12.13 -6.62 -1.41
N ASP A 38 -13.25 -7.15 -1.89
CA ASP A 38 -14.50 -7.22 -1.12
C ASP A 38 -14.41 -8.16 0.09
N ALA A 39 -13.55 -9.20 0.02
CA ALA A 39 -13.30 -10.12 1.12
C ALA A 39 -12.48 -9.46 2.26
N GLY A 40 -11.69 -8.44 1.95
CA GLY A 40 -11.01 -7.59 2.92
C GLY A 40 -9.75 -6.94 2.37
N HIS A 41 -9.64 -5.63 2.58
CA HIS A 41 -8.54 -4.80 2.08
C HIS A 41 -7.99 -3.87 3.17
N ILE A 42 -6.86 -3.21 2.88
CA ILE A 42 -6.26 -2.23 3.80
C ILE A 42 -7.21 -1.02 3.93
N PRO A 43 -7.51 -0.52 5.15
CA PRO A 43 -8.42 0.61 5.33
C PRO A 43 -8.04 1.84 4.50
N GLY A 44 -9.01 2.34 3.70
CA GLY A 44 -8.83 3.50 2.83
C GLY A 44 -8.14 3.21 1.49
N ALA A 45 -7.83 1.95 1.19
CA ALA A 45 -7.42 1.54 -0.15
C ALA A 45 -8.59 1.61 -1.14
N VAL A 46 -8.28 1.89 -2.40
CA VAL A 46 -9.22 1.94 -3.54
C VAL A 46 -8.85 0.95 -4.63
#